data_AF-A0A952W884-F1
#
_entry.id   AF-A0A952W884-F1
#
_cell.length_a   1.000
_cell.length_b   1.000
_cell.length_c   1.000
_cell.angle_alpha   90.00
_cell.angle_beta   90.00
_cell.angle_gamma   90.00
#
_symmetry.space_group_name_H-M   'P 1'
#
loop_
_entity.id
_entity.type
_entity.pdbx_description
1 polymer ?
#
loop_
_entity_poly.entity_id
_entity_poly.type
_entity_poly.pdbx_seq_one_letter_code
_entity_poly.pdbx_strand_id
1 'polypeptide(L)'
;MRVEPPPFSFEQLPHVSPIPEHARRRFIAEYRPWRKLRYLAEEEGVKPEDAWVYVKAWRRDQWIPLPVSRCEGGKFGFVPSPSLYRLLHLIDRAAGDGLIGHSVAAQSSLPMRKRLDALLKRGELFPARMLASTSHGESAESSIMEGASATRKEAMEMLRFGRSPRTLGERMILNNFHAMRMIKEHLREPLSLELLLEVQSVITAGTLEPVDGVGRLRSQADDVRVVDTRDQSTLFVPPNAGSLRVLLSEICAFANESHDGTFLHPIVRAAALHFLIGYAHPFVDGNGRTARAFFYWSMLRSGYSLFEYLSISEIIRIGYSRYPQAFVDVEDDDGDLTYFVQYTLEVLEQALGRFSEHLAAEELRLQRSERFLAIAKDLNLRQRLLLEHALRHPGTAYTVKSHSNSNGITLVTARTDLDDLVRRRLMTTSKRGKEVLYHVTATLRERLAKKGM
;
A
#
# COMPACT_ATOMS: atom_id res chain seq x y z
N MET A 1 -7.27 -14.29 17.73
CA MET A 1 -7.43 -14.92 19.08
C MET A 1 -6.37 -14.30 19.97
N ARG A 2 -6.75 -13.38 20.88
CA ARG A 2 -5.81 -12.75 21.81
C ARG A 2 -5.16 -13.84 22.65
N VAL A 3 -3.84 -13.98 22.50
CA VAL A 3 -3.01 -14.78 23.39
C VAL A 3 -2.94 -14.03 24.73
N GLU A 4 -2.60 -14.75 25.80
CA GLU A 4 -2.24 -14.17 27.09
C GLU A 4 -1.32 -12.93 26.91
N PRO A 5 -1.68 -11.77 27.47
CA PRO A 5 -0.90 -10.54 27.34
C PRO A 5 0.46 -10.68 28.03
N PRO A 6 1.46 -9.84 27.69
CA PRO A 6 2.75 -9.85 28.37
C PRO A 6 2.58 -9.55 29.87
N PRO A 7 3.35 -10.22 30.74
CA PRO A 7 3.14 -10.16 32.18
C PRO A 7 3.63 -8.85 32.82
N PHE A 8 4.48 -8.07 32.14
CA PHE A 8 5.13 -6.87 32.71
C PHE A 8 5.15 -5.70 31.75
N SER A 9 4.98 -4.49 32.29
CA SER A 9 5.11 -3.21 31.57
C SER A 9 6.54 -2.65 31.63
N PHE A 10 6.88 -1.64 30.80
CA PHE A 10 8.18 -0.95 30.87
C PHE A 10 8.45 -0.26 32.21
N GLU A 11 7.38 0.14 32.91
CA GLU A 11 7.43 0.85 34.19
C GLU A 11 7.59 -0.10 35.38
N GLN A 12 7.20 -1.37 35.24
CA GLN A 12 7.10 -2.34 36.33
C GLN A 12 7.89 -3.62 36.01
N LEU A 13 9.22 -3.50 35.96
CA LEU A 13 10.12 -4.64 35.74
C LEU A 13 10.68 -5.18 37.07
N PRO A 14 10.41 -6.44 37.43
CA PRO A 14 10.98 -7.06 38.64
C PRO A 14 12.47 -7.38 38.46
N HIS A 15 13.13 -7.81 39.54
CA HIS A 15 14.47 -8.38 39.46
C HIS A 15 14.47 -9.73 38.73
N VAL A 16 15.44 -9.93 37.83
CA VAL A 16 15.53 -11.14 36.99
C VAL A 16 16.50 -12.14 37.62
N SER A 17 16.15 -13.43 37.56
CA SER A 17 17.10 -14.51 37.84
C SER A 17 18.25 -14.51 36.81
N PRO A 18 19.45 -15.00 37.13
CA PRO A 18 20.55 -15.07 36.15
C PRO A 18 20.16 -15.91 34.93
N ILE A 19 20.12 -15.28 33.75
CA ILE A 19 19.85 -15.95 32.47
C ILE A 19 21.18 -16.34 31.81
N PRO A 20 21.33 -17.59 31.32
CA PRO A 20 22.52 -18.02 30.59
C PRO A 20 22.86 -17.09 29.42
N GLU A 21 24.15 -16.86 29.15
CA GLU A 21 24.58 -15.92 28.12
C GLU A 21 24.11 -16.29 26.71
N HIS A 22 24.12 -17.58 26.36
CA HIS A 22 23.63 -18.04 25.06
C HIS A 22 22.14 -17.72 24.86
N ALA A 23 21.30 -17.98 25.88
CA ALA A 23 19.87 -17.67 25.86
C ALA A 23 19.63 -16.16 25.73
N ARG A 24 20.36 -15.33 26.51
CA ARG A 24 20.29 -13.87 26.40
C ARG A 24 20.53 -13.37 24.97
N ARG A 25 21.55 -13.91 24.29
CA ARG A 25 21.85 -13.55 22.88
C ARG A 25 20.72 -13.99 21.94
N ARG A 26 20.16 -15.19 22.11
CA ARG A 26 19.03 -15.67 21.29
C ARG A 26 17.76 -14.84 21.48
N PHE A 27 17.47 -14.41 22.71
CA PHE A 27 16.27 -13.62 23.02
C PHE A 27 16.27 -12.25 22.35
N ILE A 28 17.41 -11.56 22.31
CA ILE A 28 17.53 -10.22 21.69
C ILE A 28 17.91 -10.25 20.20
N ALA A 29 18.18 -11.43 19.64
CA ALA A 29 18.58 -11.55 18.22
C ALA A 29 17.49 -11.11 17.24
N GLU A 30 16.22 -11.29 17.60
CA GLU A 30 15.07 -10.80 16.83
C GLU A 30 14.07 -10.11 17.75
N TYR A 31 13.36 -9.12 17.21
CA TYR A 31 12.35 -8.36 17.95
C TYR A 31 11.04 -9.16 18.07
N ARG A 32 11.01 -10.13 19.00
CA ARG A 32 9.87 -11.04 19.15
C ARG A 32 8.80 -10.49 20.10
N PRO A 33 7.50 -10.55 19.74
CA PRO A 33 6.43 -10.29 20.69
C PRO A 33 6.38 -11.39 21.76
N TRP A 34 5.78 -11.08 22.91
CA TRP A 34 5.64 -12.00 24.05
C TRP A 34 5.15 -13.39 23.66
N ARG A 35 4.07 -13.45 22.86
CA ARG A 35 3.47 -14.70 22.36
C ARG A 35 4.46 -15.63 21.63
N LYS A 36 5.57 -15.11 21.09
CA LYS A 36 6.65 -15.90 20.48
C LYS A 36 7.83 -16.11 21.42
N LEU A 37 8.17 -15.09 22.23
CA LEU A 37 9.30 -15.19 23.14
C LEU A 37 9.10 -16.28 24.20
N ARG A 38 7.87 -16.45 24.72
CA ARG A 38 7.59 -17.45 25.76
C ARG A 38 7.97 -18.88 25.36
N TYR A 39 7.69 -19.28 24.12
CA TYR A 39 8.05 -20.60 23.61
C TYR A 39 9.57 -20.73 23.43
N LEU A 40 10.23 -19.66 22.96
CA LEU A 40 11.69 -19.64 22.85
C LEU A 40 12.37 -19.71 24.23
N ALA A 41 11.77 -19.11 25.26
CA ALA A 41 12.28 -19.19 26.62
C ALA A 41 12.20 -20.63 27.16
N GLU A 42 11.08 -21.31 26.93
CA GLU A 42 10.90 -22.72 27.27
C GLU A 42 11.93 -23.62 26.58
N GLU A 43 12.20 -23.41 25.28
CA GLU A 43 13.24 -24.12 24.53
C GLU A 43 14.64 -23.95 25.14
N GLU A 44 14.93 -22.78 25.69
CA GLU A 44 16.20 -22.44 26.34
C GLU A 44 16.26 -22.84 27.82
N GLY A 45 15.21 -23.46 28.36
CA GLY A 45 15.12 -23.83 29.78
C GLY A 45 15.04 -22.63 30.73
N VAL A 46 14.57 -21.47 30.24
CA VAL A 46 14.40 -20.23 31.01
C VAL A 46 12.91 -19.99 31.24
N LYS A 47 12.53 -19.53 32.44
CA LYS A 47 11.14 -19.13 32.69
C LYS A 47 10.73 -18.00 31.73
N PRO A 48 9.59 -18.10 31.04
CA PRO A 48 9.12 -17.06 30.12
C PRO A 48 9.13 -15.65 30.72
N GLU A 49 8.70 -15.52 31.97
CA GLU A 49 8.65 -14.26 32.71
C GLU A 49 10.04 -13.63 32.86
N ASP A 50 11.03 -14.41 33.29
CA ASP A 50 12.43 -13.95 33.43
C ASP A 50 12.98 -13.50 32.06
N ALA A 51 12.72 -14.28 31.00
CA ALA A 51 13.13 -13.93 29.65
C ALA A 51 12.49 -12.63 29.16
N TRP A 52 11.19 -12.42 29.44
CA TRP A 52 10.47 -11.20 29.09
C TRP A 52 11.03 -9.98 29.80
N VAL A 53 11.29 -10.07 31.11
CA VAL A 53 11.85 -8.95 31.87
C VAL A 53 13.23 -8.55 31.33
N TYR A 54 14.08 -9.54 31.01
CA TYR A 54 15.38 -9.27 30.40
C TYR A 54 15.25 -8.57 29.05
N VAL A 55 14.39 -9.06 28.15
CA VAL A 55 14.14 -8.44 26.84
C VAL A 55 13.56 -7.04 26.99
N LYS A 56 12.60 -6.83 27.90
CA LYS A 56 12.00 -5.52 28.13
C LYS A 56 12.98 -4.51 28.68
N ALA A 57 13.82 -4.90 29.64
CA ALA A 57 14.88 -4.04 30.17
C ALA A 57 15.83 -3.59 29.04
N TRP A 58 16.26 -4.53 28.19
CA TRP A 58 17.11 -4.22 27.03
C TRP A 58 16.45 -3.27 26.02
N ARG A 59 15.14 -3.45 25.77
CA ARG A 59 14.36 -2.57 24.89
C ARG A 59 14.16 -1.18 25.46
N ARG A 60 13.88 -1.08 26.77
CA ARG A 60 13.64 0.18 27.47
C ARG A 60 14.82 1.13 27.35
N ASP A 61 16.05 0.60 27.46
CA ASP A 61 17.27 1.41 27.35
C ASP A 61 17.50 2.00 25.94
N GLN A 62 16.81 1.47 24.93
CA GLN A 62 16.91 1.90 23.53
C GLN A 62 15.63 2.59 23.02
N TRP A 63 14.63 2.72 23.88
CA TRP A 63 13.31 3.22 23.52
C TRP A 63 13.36 4.68 23.07
N ILE A 64 12.83 4.96 21.88
CA ILE A 64 12.65 6.30 21.35
C ILE A 64 11.15 6.64 21.40
N PRO A 65 10.73 7.55 22.29
CA PRO A 65 9.33 7.96 22.37
C PRO A 65 8.96 8.85 21.18
N LEU A 66 7.75 8.67 20.66
CA LEU A 66 7.12 9.57 19.69
C LEU A 66 6.32 10.66 20.42
N PRO A 67 6.13 11.85 19.81
CA PRO A 67 5.36 12.95 20.40
C PRO A 67 3.84 12.73 20.27
N VAL A 68 3.36 11.50 20.50
CA VAL A 68 1.94 11.13 20.48
C VAL A 68 1.61 10.30 21.71
N SER A 69 0.61 10.75 22.45
CA SER A 69 0.21 10.20 23.74
C SER A 69 -0.74 9.01 23.54
N ARG A 70 -0.62 7.99 24.41
CA ARG A 70 -1.62 6.92 24.49
C ARG A 70 -2.77 7.37 25.38
N CYS A 71 -3.98 6.93 25.06
CA CYS A 71 -5.16 7.27 25.88
C CYS A 71 -5.13 6.63 27.27
N GLU A 72 -4.40 5.52 27.43
CA GLU A 72 -4.22 4.81 28.70
C GLU A 72 -3.03 5.34 29.53
N GLY A 73 -2.32 6.36 29.02
CA GLY A 73 -1.11 6.91 29.64
C GLY A 73 0.19 6.47 28.97
N GLY A 74 1.24 7.28 29.10
CA GLY A 74 2.50 7.09 28.39
C GLY A 74 2.45 7.51 26.92
N LYS A 75 3.54 7.23 26.19
CA LYS A 75 3.71 7.61 24.79
C LYS A 75 3.92 6.37 23.93
N PHE A 76 3.51 6.44 22.67
CA PHE A 76 4.00 5.50 21.68
C PHE A 76 5.50 5.69 21.48
N GLY A 77 6.18 4.66 21.00
CA GLY A 77 7.61 4.72 20.70
C GLY A 77 8.07 3.50 19.96
N PHE A 78 9.35 3.46 19.63
CA PHE A 78 9.94 2.32 18.95
C PHE A 78 11.38 2.11 19.40
N VAL A 79 11.88 0.90 19.18
CA VAL A 79 13.27 0.51 19.45
C VAL A 79 13.99 0.33 18.11
N PRO A 80 15.03 1.11 17.82
CA PRO A 80 15.86 0.87 16.65
C PRO A 80 16.57 -0.49 16.77
N SER A 81 16.74 -1.19 15.65
CA SER A 81 17.47 -2.46 15.65
C SER A 81 18.26 -2.66 14.35
N PRO A 82 19.34 -3.47 14.36
CA PRO A 82 20.07 -3.81 13.14
C PRO A 82 19.18 -4.37 12.02
N SER A 83 18.17 -5.17 12.37
CA SER A 83 17.21 -5.73 11.42
C SER A 83 16.34 -4.66 10.77
N LEU A 84 15.86 -3.66 11.54
CA LEU A 84 15.15 -2.52 10.99
C LEU A 84 16.05 -1.70 10.06
N TYR A 85 17.27 -1.39 10.48
CA TYR A 85 18.22 -0.63 9.65
C TYR A 85 18.55 -1.34 8.35
N ARG A 86 18.70 -2.68 8.36
CA ARG A 86 18.88 -3.48 7.14
C ARG A 86 17.70 -3.30 6.18
N LEU A 87 16.47 -3.43 6.68
CA LEU A 87 15.26 -3.29 5.86
C LEU A 87 15.09 -1.88 5.30
N LEU A 88 15.29 -0.85 6.14
CA LEU A 88 15.27 0.55 5.72
C LEU A 88 16.30 0.81 4.62
N HIS A 89 17.54 0.35 4.83
CA HIS A 89 18.61 0.48 3.83
C HIS A 89 18.26 -0.19 2.49
N LEU A 90 17.66 -1.38 2.52
CA LEU A 90 17.21 -2.07 1.29
C LEU A 90 16.14 -1.28 0.56
N ILE A 91 15.16 -0.74 1.30
CA ILE A 91 14.09 0.07 0.74
C ILE A 91 14.65 1.37 0.15
N ASP A 92 15.53 2.07 0.87
CA ASP A 92 16.20 3.28 0.39
C ASP A 92 17.04 2.99 -0.85
N ARG A 93 17.73 1.84 -0.93
CA ARG A 93 18.47 1.45 -2.13
C ARG A 93 17.56 1.16 -3.33
N ALA A 94 16.37 0.63 -3.09
CA ALA A 94 15.39 0.39 -4.15
C ALA A 94 14.75 1.69 -4.63
N ALA A 95 14.39 2.58 -3.70
CA ALA A 95 13.75 3.87 -3.94
C ALA A 95 14.72 4.96 -4.43
N GLY A 96 15.99 4.86 -4.03
CA GLY A 96 17.02 5.85 -4.28
C GLY A 96 17.51 5.87 -5.72
N ASP A 97 17.73 7.08 -6.21
CA ASP A 97 18.48 7.32 -7.44
C ASP A 97 19.97 7.39 -7.02
N GLY A 98 20.79 6.45 -7.50
CA GLY A 98 22.12 6.18 -6.96
C GLY A 98 22.95 7.43 -6.63
N LEU A 99 23.08 7.72 -5.33
CA LEU A 99 24.03 8.65 -4.74
C LEU A 99 24.93 7.91 -3.74
N ILE A 100 25.47 6.74 -4.14
CA ILE A 100 26.76 6.26 -3.62
C ILE A 100 27.52 5.66 -4.80
N GLY A 101 28.49 6.42 -5.30
CA GLY A 101 29.59 5.86 -6.06
C GLY A 101 30.37 4.89 -5.18
N HIS A 102 30.75 3.76 -5.79
CA HIS A 102 31.61 2.69 -5.27
C HIS A 102 30.90 1.53 -4.54
N SER A 103 30.72 0.43 -5.29
CA SER A 103 31.00 -0.98 -4.95
C SER A 103 30.53 -1.48 -3.57
N VAL A 104 29.72 -2.54 -3.44
CA VAL A 104 30.17 -3.94 -3.66
C VAL A 104 29.04 -4.84 -4.19
N ALA A 105 29.45 -5.71 -5.12
CA ALA A 105 28.78 -6.86 -5.72
C ALA A 105 27.48 -7.41 -5.07
N ALA A 106 26.38 -7.25 -5.80
CA ALA A 106 25.50 -8.35 -6.16
C ALA A 106 25.11 -8.16 -7.63
N GLN A 107 25.34 -9.18 -8.44
CA GLN A 107 25.18 -9.16 -9.89
C GLN A 107 23.71 -8.90 -10.28
N SER A 108 23.55 -8.10 -11.34
CA SER A 108 22.34 -7.85 -12.15
C SER A 108 21.46 -6.62 -11.80
N SER A 109 21.30 -5.78 -12.83
CA SER A 109 20.29 -4.72 -13.03
C SER A 109 20.53 -3.37 -12.33
N LEU A 110 20.18 -2.28 -13.05
CA LEU A 110 20.15 -0.91 -12.51
C LEU A 110 19.26 -0.86 -11.25
N PRO A 111 19.45 0.12 -10.34
CA PRO A 111 18.49 0.40 -9.26
C PRO A 111 17.05 0.41 -9.79
N MET A 112 16.11 -0.12 -9.01
CA MET A 112 14.71 -0.30 -9.42
C MET A 112 14.09 1.00 -9.93
N ARG A 113 14.39 2.12 -9.27
CA ARG A 113 14.01 3.46 -9.74
C ARG A 113 14.59 3.80 -11.11
N LYS A 114 15.86 3.50 -11.38
CA LYS A 114 16.46 3.75 -12.70
C LYS A 114 15.89 2.85 -13.79
N ARG A 115 15.58 1.58 -13.48
CA ARG A 115 14.89 0.65 -14.41
C ARG A 115 13.51 1.19 -14.76
N LEU A 116 12.77 1.59 -13.73
CA LEU A 116 11.52 2.30 -13.86
C LEU A 116 11.69 3.52 -14.77
N ASP A 117 12.55 4.47 -14.42
CA ASP A 117 12.78 5.70 -15.19
C ASP A 117 13.20 5.43 -16.65
N ALA A 118 13.99 4.38 -16.90
CA ALA A 118 14.33 3.97 -18.25
C ALA A 118 13.11 3.49 -19.05
N LEU A 119 12.23 2.71 -18.42
CA LEU A 119 10.95 2.31 -19.01
C LEU A 119 10.02 3.50 -19.20
N LEU A 120 9.98 4.43 -18.24
CA LEU A 120 9.21 5.67 -18.32
C LEU A 120 9.68 6.55 -19.50
N LYS A 121 10.99 6.60 -19.75
CA LYS A 121 11.59 7.36 -20.87
C LYS A 121 11.43 6.71 -22.24
N ARG A 122 11.27 5.38 -22.30
CA ARG A 122 11.15 4.63 -23.57
C ARG A 122 9.78 4.76 -24.26
N GLY A 123 8.87 5.54 -23.69
CA GLY A 123 7.67 6.02 -24.37
C GLY A 123 6.66 6.62 -23.39
N GLU A 124 5.91 7.62 -23.84
CA GLU A 124 4.91 8.38 -23.05
C GLU A 124 3.81 7.53 -22.37
N LEU A 125 3.77 6.22 -22.62
CA LEU A 125 2.68 5.31 -22.26
C LEU A 125 2.94 4.38 -21.10
N PHE A 126 4.18 3.93 -20.98
CA PHE A 126 4.55 2.97 -19.97
C PHE A 126 4.30 3.50 -18.55
N PRO A 127 4.62 4.77 -18.23
CA PRO A 127 4.27 5.39 -16.95
C PRO A 127 2.79 5.26 -16.63
N ALA A 128 1.96 5.70 -17.57
CA ALA A 128 0.55 5.89 -17.36
C ALA A 128 -0.22 4.56 -17.27
N ARG A 129 0.20 3.55 -18.03
CA ARG A 129 -0.38 2.19 -17.96
C ARG A 129 -0.03 1.48 -16.66
N MET A 130 1.23 1.57 -16.25
CA MET A 130 1.67 0.93 -15.01
C MET A 130 1.04 1.62 -13.81
N LEU A 131 1.04 2.96 -13.76
CA LEU A 131 0.34 3.74 -12.73
C LEU A 131 -1.15 3.40 -12.66
N ALA A 132 -1.83 3.30 -13.80
CA ALA A 132 -3.23 2.91 -13.83
C ALA A 132 -3.41 1.50 -13.25
N SER A 133 -2.57 0.54 -13.65
CA SER A 133 -2.65 -0.84 -13.15
C SER A 133 -2.39 -0.94 -11.64
N THR A 134 -1.38 -0.24 -11.14
CA THR A 134 -0.97 -0.32 -9.72
C THR A 134 -1.94 0.48 -8.84
N SER A 135 -2.37 1.65 -9.26
CA SER A 135 -3.36 2.47 -8.54
C SER A 135 -4.74 1.81 -8.50
N HIS A 136 -5.19 1.21 -9.61
CA HIS A 136 -6.43 0.43 -9.62
C HIS A 136 -6.31 -0.82 -8.73
N GLY A 137 -5.16 -1.51 -8.79
CA GLY A 137 -4.86 -2.67 -7.96
C GLY A 137 -4.93 -2.31 -6.48
N GLU A 138 -4.17 -1.29 -6.07
CA GLU A 138 -4.15 -0.81 -4.68
C GLU A 138 -5.56 -0.43 -4.20
N SER A 139 -6.35 0.25 -5.03
CA SER A 139 -7.71 0.65 -4.67
C SER A 139 -8.66 -0.53 -4.50
N ALA A 140 -8.52 -1.55 -5.35
CA ALA A 140 -9.28 -2.79 -5.25
C ALA A 140 -8.89 -3.56 -3.98
N GLU A 141 -7.60 -3.85 -3.81
CA GLU A 141 -7.08 -4.67 -2.70
C GLU A 141 -7.38 -4.02 -1.34
N SER A 142 -7.15 -2.69 -1.22
CA SER A 142 -7.46 -1.93 0.00
C SER A 142 -8.95 -2.00 0.36
N SER A 143 -9.85 -1.98 -0.62
CA SER A 143 -11.30 -2.00 -0.33
C SER A 143 -11.81 -3.42 -0.06
N ILE A 144 -11.28 -4.43 -0.75
CA ILE A 144 -11.63 -5.84 -0.54
C ILE A 144 -11.26 -6.26 0.89
N MET A 145 -10.14 -5.78 1.43
CA MET A 145 -9.76 -6.02 2.84
C MET A 145 -10.81 -5.52 3.84
N GLU A 146 -11.53 -4.45 3.50
CA GLU A 146 -12.60 -3.87 4.34
C GLU A 146 -13.99 -4.45 3.99
N GLY A 147 -14.07 -5.58 3.26
CA GLY A 147 -15.32 -6.27 2.97
C GLY A 147 -16.00 -5.90 1.64
N ALA A 148 -15.33 -5.15 0.75
CA ALA A 148 -15.88 -4.89 -0.58
C ALA A 148 -16.04 -6.19 -1.38
N SER A 149 -17.28 -6.61 -1.62
CA SER A 149 -17.60 -7.78 -2.42
C SER A 149 -17.46 -7.48 -3.92
N ALA A 150 -16.25 -7.71 -4.44
CA ALA A 150 -15.92 -7.71 -5.86
C ALA A 150 -14.63 -8.51 -6.10
N THR A 151 -14.51 -9.19 -7.24
CA THR A 151 -13.22 -9.77 -7.62
C THR A 151 -12.25 -8.67 -8.05
N ARG A 152 -10.94 -8.91 -7.85
CA ARG A 152 -9.89 -8.03 -8.36
C ARG A 152 -10.05 -7.76 -9.86
N LYS A 153 -10.46 -8.78 -10.64
CA LYS A 153 -10.67 -8.63 -12.09
C LYS A 153 -11.81 -7.67 -12.39
N GLU A 154 -12.97 -7.83 -11.77
CA GLU A 154 -14.13 -6.95 -11.96
C GLU A 154 -13.82 -5.51 -11.54
N ALA A 155 -13.11 -5.34 -10.41
CA ALA A 155 -12.65 -4.05 -9.92
C ALA A 155 -11.72 -3.34 -10.93
N MET A 156 -10.71 -4.06 -11.41
CA MET A 156 -9.77 -3.56 -12.40
C MET A 156 -10.47 -3.21 -13.72
N GLU A 157 -11.40 -4.05 -14.18
CA GLU A 157 -12.20 -3.77 -15.37
C GLU A 157 -13.09 -2.54 -15.17
N MET A 158 -13.80 -2.42 -14.04
CA MET A 158 -14.64 -1.27 -13.74
C MET A 158 -13.85 0.04 -13.79
N LEU A 159 -12.70 0.11 -13.10
CA LEU A 159 -11.85 1.30 -13.09
C LEU A 159 -11.23 1.58 -14.47
N ARG A 160 -10.74 0.53 -15.15
CA ARG A 160 -10.18 0.61 -16.50
C ARG A 160 -11.20 1.09 -17.53
N PHE A 161 -12.44 0.63 -17.49
CA PHE A 161 -13.50 1.08 -18.40
C PHE A 161 -14.21 2.35 -17.90
N GLY A 162 -13.93 2.80 -16.66
CA GLY A 162 -14.63 3.89 -16.00
C GLY A 162 -16.15 3.67 -15.98
N ARG A 163 -16.57 2.43 -15.77
CA ARG A 163 -17.98 2.05 -15.65
C ARG A 163 -18.49 2.50 -14.27
N SER A 164 -19.73 2.96 -14.18
CA SER A 164 -20.37 3.24 -12.89
C SER A 164 -20.47 1.98 -12.02
N PRO A 165 -20.32 2.09 -10.69
CA PRO A 165 -20.44 0.95 -9.79
C PRO A 165 -21.87 0.43 -9.77
N ARG A 166 -22.03 -0.89 -9.75
CA ARG A 166 -23.32 -1.61 -9.70
C ARG A 166 -23.62 -2.16 -8.32
N THR A 167 -22.59 -2.39 -7.51
CA THR A 167 -22.71 -2.93 -6.15
C THR A 167 -22.09 -1.97 -5.13
N LEU A 168 -22.41 -2.19 -3.86
CA LEU A 168 -21.77 -1.48 -2.75
C LEU A 168 -20.25 -1.66 -2.77
N GLY A 169 -19.77 -2.90 -2.95
CA GLY A 169 -18.33 -3.20 -3.03
C GLY A 169 -17.63 -2.50 -4.19
N GLU A 170 -18.24 -2.46 -5.37
CA GLU A 170 -17.75 -1.69 -6.50
C GLU A 170 -17.67 -0.18 -6.19
N ARG A 171 -18.66 0.35 -5.47
CA ARG A 171 -18.64 1.76 -5.05
C ARG A 171 -17.52 2.04 -4.05
N MET A 172 -17.31 1.17 -3.07
CA MET A 172 -16.19 1.29 -2.11
C MET A 172 -14.83 1.35 -2.84
N ILE A 173 -14.64 0.51 -3.87
CA ILE A 173 -13.42 0.50 -4.68
C ILE A 173 -13.25 1.79 -5.47
N LEU A 174 -14.31 2.28 -6.10
CA LEU A 174 -14.26 3.54 -6.84
C LEU A 174 -13.97 4.73 -5.91
N ASN A 175 -14.61 4.76 -4.74
CA ASN A 175 -14.37 5.77 -3.71
C ASN A 175 -12.91 5.77 -3.25
N ASN A 176 -12.36 4.59 -2.95
CA ASN A 176 -10.95 4.50 -2.55
C ASN A 176 -10.01 4.95 -3.68
N PHE A 177 -10.33 4.64 -4.94
CA PHE A 177 -9.57 5.14 -6.09
C PHE A 177 -9.60 6.68 -6.17
N HIS A 178 -10.75 7.30 -5.93
CA HIS A 178 -10.85 8.76 -5.85
C HIS A 178 -10.06 9.34 -4.68
N ALA A 179 -10.14 8.74 -3.49
CA ALA A 179 -9.39 9.17 -2.32
C ALA A 179 -7.86 9.12 -2.53
N MET A 180 -7.36 8.05 -3.15
CA MET A 180 -5.95 7.91 -3.49
C MET A 180 -5.47 8.98 -4.50
N ARG A 181 -6.36 9.44 -5.38
CA ARG A 181 -6.06 10.56 -6.29
C ARG A 181 -6.06 11.90 -5.57
N MET A 182 -7.05 12.13 -4.71
CA MET A 182 -7.14 13.33 -3.87
C MET A 182 -5.87 13.48 -3.02
N ILE A 183 -5.41 12.43 -2.33
CA ILE A 183 -4.17 12.47 -1.54
C ILE A 183 -2.95 12.95 -2.36
N LYS A 184 -2.86 12.57 -3.63
CA LYS A 184 -1.77 13.01 -4.52
C LYS A 184 -1.84 14.51 -4.85
N GLU A 185 -3.06 15.05 -4.94
CA GLU A 185 -3.29 16.47 -5.19
C GLU A 185 -2.89 17.31 -3.95
N HIS A 186 -3.00 16.74 -2.74
CA HIS A 186 -2.66 17.39 -1.46
C HIS A 186 -1.25 17.07 -0.90
N LEU A 187 -0.29 16.58 -1.71
CA LEU A 187 1.06 16.23 -1.22
C LEU A 187 1.87 17.42 -0.70
N ARG A 188 1.52 18.64 -1.12
CA ARG A 188 2.21 19.88 -0.72
C ARG A 188 1.60 20.53 0.52
N GLU A 189 0.45 20.05 0.97
CA GLU A 189 -0.30 20.63 2.07
C GLU A 189 0.00 19.88 3.37
N PRO A 190 0.01 20.56 4.54
CA PRO A 190 0.11 19.88 5.83
C PRO A 190 -1.10 18.96 6.05
N LEU A 191 -0.89 17.81 6.72
CA LEU A 191 -1.98 16.99 7.20
C LEU A 191 -2.78 17.78 8.24
N SER A 192 -4.08 17.86 8.05
CA SER A 192 -4.99 18.48 9.00
C SER A 192 -6.17 17.56 9.31
N LEU A 193 -6.91 17.91 10.37
CA LEU A 193 -8.15 17.22 10.69
C LEU A 193 -9.16 17.37 9.54
N GLU A 194 -9.21 18.52 8.90
CA GLU A 194 -10.10 18.80 7.78
C GLU A 194 -9.79 17.87 6.60
N LEU A 195 -8.51 17.70 6.26
CA LEU A 195 -8.09 16.77 5.19
C LEU A 195 -8.42 15.32 5.55
N LEU A 196 -8.28 14.92 6.82
CA LEU A 196 -8.71 13.59 7.30
C LEU A 196 -10.22 13.38 7.08
N LEU A 197 -11.04 14.36 7.47
CA LEU A 197 -12.51 14.32 7.29
C LEU A 197 -12.89 14.30 5.81
N GLU A 198 -12.24 15.11 4.98
CA GLU A 198 -12.50 15.19 3.54
C GLU A 198 -12.17 13.86 2.85
N VAL A 199 -10.99 13.29 3.11
CA VAL A 199 -10.58 12.00 2.55
C VAL A 199 -11.55 10.90 2.98
N GLN A 200 -11.97 10.88 4.25
CA GLN A 200 -12.95 9.91 4.70
C GLN A 200 -14.33 10.11 4.04
N SER A 201 -14.73 11.36 3.79
CA SER A 201 -15.99 11.65 3.09
C SER A 201 -15.98 11.05 1.66
N VAL A 202 -14.84 11.12 0.97
CA VAL A 202 -14.66 10.50 -0.35
C VAL A 202 -14.68 8.98 -0.25
N ILE A 203 -13.96 8.40 0.73
CA ILE A 203 -13.89 6.95 0.95
C ILE A 203 -15.27 6.32 1.20
N THR A 204 -16.14 7.04 1.91
CA THR A 204 -17.44 6.52 2.39
C THR A 204 -18.65 7.02 1.61
N ALA A 205 -18.43 7.81 0.55
CA ALA A 205 -19.48 8.41 -0.26
C ALA A 205 -20.50 7.37 -0.79
N GLY A 206 -21.72 7.40 -0.26
CA GLY A 206 -22.80 6.49 -0.66
C GLY A 206 -22.55 5.03 -0.29
N THR A 207 -21.72 4.76 0.72
CA THR A 207 -21.45 3.39 1.21
C THR A 207 -21.73 3.23 2.70
N LEU A 208 -22.22 4.26 3.39
CA LEU A 208 -22.40 4.28 4.84
C LEU A 208 -23.88 4.51 5.18
N GLU A 209 -24.40 3.69 6.09
CA GLU A 209 -25.73 3.83 6.68
C GLU A 209 -25.59 3.80 8.22
N PRO A 210 -26.05 4.82 8.96
CA PRO A 210 -26.71 6.05 8.48
C PRO A 210 -25.72 7.02 7.81
N VAL A 211 -26.19 7.76 6.80
CA VAL A 211 -25.35 8.67 5.98
C VAL A 211 -24.67 9.78 6.80
N ASP A 212 -25.17 10.08 8.00
CA ASP A 212 -24.59 11.10 8.88
C ASP A 212 -23.14 10.79 9.34
N GLY A 213 -22.67 9.54 9.21
CA GLY A 213 -21.31 9.12 9.57
C GLY A 213 -20.23 9.55 8.58
N VAL A 214 -20.61 10.17 7.46
CA VAL A 214 -19.70 10.64 6.39
C VAL A 214 -19.08 11.99 6.77
N GLY A 215 -17.77 12.11 6.68
CA GLY A 215 -17.02 13.36 6.89
C GLY A 215 -17.02 13.87 8.33
N ARG A 216 -17.32 13.01 9.31
CA ARG A 216 -17.33 13.38 10.74
C ARG A 216 -16.59 12.39 11.61
N LEU A 217 -16.11 12.86 12.75
CA LEU A 217 -15.62 11.97 13.81
C LEU A 217 -16.79 11.16 14.40
N ARG A 218 -16.49 9.94 14.83
CA ARG A 218 -17.44 9.15 15.61
C ARG A 218 -17.71 9.81 16.96
N SER A 219 -18.91 9.56 17.45
CA SER A 219 -19.39 9.87 18.79
C SER A 219 -19.35 8.60 19.65
N GLN A 220 -19.69 8.73 20.93
CA GLN A 220 -19.83 7.56 21.80
C GLN A 220 -21.05 6.70 21.52
N ALA A 221 -22.05 7.26 20.83
CA ALA A 221 -23.24 6.51 20.47
C ALA A 221 -23.02 5.55 19.30
N ASP A 222 -21.93 5.72 18.53
CA ASP A 222 -21.67 4.93 17.33
C ASP A 222 -21.10 3.50 17.63
N ASP A 223 -20.80 3.16 18.90
CA ASP A 223 -20.25 1.85 19.39
C ASP A 223 -19.27 1.16 18.43
N VAL A 224 -18.27 1.91 17.95
CA VAL A 224 -17.33 1.44 16.93
C VAL A 224 -16.31 0.48 17.55
N ARG A 225 -16.16 -0.71 16.95
CA ARG A 225 -15.20 -1.74 17.35
C ARG A 225 -14.34 -2.16 16.16
N VAL A 226 -13.08 -2.47 16.43
CA VAL A 226 -12.19 -3.06 15.42
C VAL A 226 -12.40 -4.58 15.45
N VAL A 227 -12.98 -5.13 14.39
CA VAL A 227 -13.29 -6.56 14.28
C VAL A 227 -12.50 -7.21 13.14
N ASP A 228 -12.21 -8.51 13.26
CA ASP A 228 -11.68 -9.28 12.13
C ASP A 228 -12.83 -9.55 11.15
N THR A 229 -12.67 -9.13 9.90
CA THR A 229 -13.71 -9.26 8.88
C THR A 229 -14.05 -10.72 8.54
N ARG A 230 -13.20 -11.69 8.89
CA ARG A 230 -13.39 -13.12 8.59
C ARG A 230 -14.27 -13.84 9.60
N ASP A 231 -14.13 -13.52 10.88
CA ASP A 231 -14.81 -14.22 11.99
C ASP A 231 -15.59 -13.30 12.94
N GLN A 232 -15.58 -11.99 12.68
CA GLN A 232 -16.24 -10.93 13.47
C GLN A 232 -15.75 -10.83 14.91
N SER A 233 -14.61 -11.47 15.25
CA SER A 233 -14.03 -11.34 16.58
C SER A 233 -13.51 -9.93 16.82
N THR A 234 -13.76 -9.38 18.01
CA THR A 234 -13.19 -8.08 18.40
C THR A 234 -11.68 -8.21 18.54
N LEU A 235 -10.94 -7.47 17.71
CA LEU A 235 -9.49 -7.37 17.75
C LEU A 235 -9.05 -6.33 18.77
N PHE A 236 -9.71 -5.17 18.74
CA PHE A 236 -9.38 -4.01 19.57
C PHE A 236 -10.60 -3.12 19.80
N VAL A 237 -10.61 -2.46 20.96
CA VAL A 237 -11.59 -1.43 21.32
C VAL A 237 -10.90 -0.07 21.21
N PRO A 238 -11.32 0.78 20.25
CA PRO A 238 -10.63 2.04 20.00
C PRO A 238 -10.81 3.03 21.16
N PRO A 239 -9.98 4.10 21.21
CA PRO A 239 -10.05 5.11 22.25
C PRO A 239 -11.43 5.75 22.43
N ASN A 240 -11.64 6.38 23.57
CA ASN A 240 -12.83 7.16 23.86
C ASN A 240 -13.07 8.25 22.78
N ALA A 241 -14.29 8.39 22.26
CA ALA A 241 -14.56 9.39 21.23
C ALA A 241 -14.27 10.84 21.68
N GLY A 242 -14.34 11.12 22.98
CA GLY A 242 -14.05 12.43 23.57
C GLY A 242 -12.58 12.85 23.49
N SER A 243 -11.63 11.90 23.40
CA SER A 243 -10.21 12.21 23.26
C SER A 243 -9.74 12.33 21.80
N LEU A 244 -10.58 11.98 20.82
CA LEU A 244 -10.20 11.90 19.41
C LEU A 244 -9.64 13.22 18.87
N ARG A 245 -10.23 14.36 19.22
CA ARG A 245 -9.74 15.66 18.70
C ARG A 245 -8.32 15.97 19.13
N VAL A 246 -8.00 15.69 20.40
CA VAL A 246 -6.64 15.89 20.94
C VAL A 246 -5.68 14.91 20.29
N LEU A 247 -6.03 13.62 20.26
CA LEU A 247 -5.20 12.58 19.66
C LEU A 247 -4.93 12.84 18.17
N LEU A 248 -5.95 13.20 17.38
CA LEU A 248 -5.78 13.52 15.96
C LEU A 248 -4.96 14.79 15.74
N SER A 249 -5.06 15.77 16.65
CA SER A 249 -4.20 16.96 16.60
C SER A 249 -2.73 16.59 16.82
N GLU A 250 -2.42 15.71 17.79
CA GLU A 250 -1.07 15.19 18.00
C GLU A 250 -0.58 14.38 16.78
N ILE A 251 -1.44 13.53 16.21
CA ILE A 251 -1.12 12.74 15.01
C ILE A 251 -0.83 13.65 13.82
N CYS A 252 -1.62 14.71 13.60
CA CYS A 252 -1.38 15.67 12.52
C CYS A 252 -0.07 16.43 12.74
N ALA A 253 0.21 16.87 13.97
CA ALA A 253 1.48 17.53 14.30
C ALA A 253 2.67 16.59 14.04
N PHE A 254 2.59 15.34 14.51
CA PHE A 254 3.59 14.31 14.25
C PHE A 254 3.79 14.04 12.75
N ALA A 255 2.73 13.97 11.96
CA ALA A 255 2.82 13.72 10.52
C ALA A 255 3.50 14.87 9.76
N ASN A 256 3.37 16.11 10.26
CA ASN A 256 3.88 17.32 9.61
C ASN A 256 5.26 17.77 10.10
N GLU A 257 5.77 17.18 11.17
CA GLU A 257 7.04 17.57 11.76
C GLU A 257 8.19 17.45 10.75
N SER A 258 8.95 18.53 10.59
CA SER A 258 10.13 18.56 9.72
C SER A 258 11.29 17.77 10.33
N HIS A 259 12.25 17.39 9.49
CA HIS A 259 13.44 16.64 9.93
C HIS A 259 14.43 17.47 10.77
N ASP A 260 14.07 18.69 11.17
CA ASP A 260 14.96 19.63 11.86
C ASP A 260 15.10 19.35 13.38
N GLY A 261 14.27 18.45 13.91
CA GLY A 261 14.32 17.96 15.29
C GLY A 261 15.04 16.60 15.42
N THR A 262 14.49 15.69 16.24
CA THR A 262 14.98 14.31 16.29
C THR A 262 14.66 13.62 14.96
N PHE A 263 15.70 13.20 14.24
CA PHE A 263 15.51 12.54 12.96
C PHE A 263 14.78 11.21 13.15
N LEU A 264 13.56 11.14 12.62
CA LEU A 264 12.82 9.92 12.41
C LEU A 264 12.84 9.58 10.92
N HIS A 265 13.26 8.35 10.60
CA HIS A 265 13.29 7.87 9.23
C HIS A 265 11.89 7.98 8.59
N PRO A 266 11.74 8.55 7.38
CA PRO A 266 10.42 8.81 6.80
C PRO A 266 9.50 7.60 6.68
N ILE A 267 10.06 6.44 6.32
CA ILE A 267 9.32 5.17 6.26
C ILE A 267 8.79 4.74 7.64
N VAL A 268 9.58 4.95 8.70
CA VAL A 268 9.15 4.68 10.08
C VAL A 268 8.04 5.66 10.48
N ARG A 269 8.15 6.95 10.10
CA ARG A 269 7.10 7.95 10.30
C ARG A 269 5.80 7.56 9.59
N ALA A 270 5.88 7.10 8.34
CA ALA A 270 4.72 6.64 7.58
C ALA A 270 4.06 5.40 8.21
N ALA A 271 4.85 4.41 8.64
CA ALA A 271 4.36 3.23 9.33
C ALA A 271 3.68 3.58 10.67
N ALA A 272 4.30 4.47 11.45
CA ALA A 272 3.71 4.98 12.69
C ALA A 272 2.40 5.73 12.43
N LEU A 273 2.36 6.62 11.41
CA LEU A 273 1.14 7.35 11.03
C LEU A 273 -0.01 6.40 10.67
N HIS A 274 0.27 5.35 9.89
CA HIS A 274 -0.70 4.31 9.58
C HIS A 274 -1.26 3.68 10.86
N PHE A 275 -0.38 3.20 11.73
CA PHE A 275 -0.80 2.60 13.00
C PHE A 275 -1.65 3.58 13.81
N LEU A 276 -1.19 4.82 13.99
CA LEU A 276 -1.84 5.81 14.85
C LEU A 276 -3.24 6.17 14.37
N ILE A 277 -3.47 6.30 13.06
CA ILE A 277 -4.82 6.50 12.51
C ILE A 277 -5.68 5.26 12.73
N GLY A 278 -5.12 4.05 12.52
CA GLY A 278 -5.82 2.80 12.76
C GLY A 278 -6.22 2.58 14.23
N TYR A 279 -5.32 2.95 15.15
CA TYR A 279 -5.52 2.93 16.60
C TYR A 279 -6.55 3.96 17.05
N ALA A 280 -6.43 5.22 16.62
CA ALA A 280 -7.41 6.26 16.94
C ALA A 280 -8.81 5.85 16.46
N HIS A 281 -8.87 5.19 15.31
CA HIS A 281 -10.09 4.70 14.66
C HIS A 281 -11.20 5.79 14.64
N PRO A 282 -10.91 6.97 14.07
CA PRO A 282 -11.70 8.18 14.35
C PRO A 282 -13.08 8.23 13.70
N PHE A 283 -13.39 7.34 12.75
CA PHE A 283 -14.60 7.37 11.94
C PHE A 283 -15.51 6.17 12.22
N VAL A 284 -16.77 6.26 11.80
CA VAL A 284 -17.73 5.14 11.86
C VAL A 284 -17.34 4.02 10.88
N ASP A 285 -16.91 4.37 9.68
CA ASP A 285 -16.33 3.45 8.69
C ASP A 285 -15.24 4.19 7.87
N GLY A 286 -14.39 3.41 7.19
CA GLY A 286 -13.34 3.92 6.31
C GLY A 286 -11.98 4.05 6.99
N ASN A 287 -11.83 3.69 8.27
CA ASN A 287 -10.60 3.87 9.03
C ASN A 287 -9.39 3.16 8.40
N GLY A 288 -9.52 1.89 8.02
CA GLY A 288 -8.42 1.14 7.40
C GLY A 288 -7.97 1.73 6.05
N ARG A 289 -8.95 2.07 5.18
CA ARG A 289 -8.71 2.73 3.89
C ARG A 289 -8.05 4.11 4.07
N THR A 290 -8.50 4.88 5.06
CA THR A 290 -7.95 6.20 5.39
C THR A 290 -6.52 6.10 5.92
N ALA A 291 -6.24 5.18 6.85
CA ALA A 291 -4.90 4.95 7.37
C ALA A 291 -3.90 4.57 6.26
N ARG A 292 -4.29 3.70 5.33
CA ARG A 292 -3.48 3.34 4.17
C ARG A 292 -3.29 4.52 3.21
N ALA A 293 -4.33 5.32 2.96
CA ALA A 293 -4.21 6.51 2.12
C ALA A 293 -3.18 7.50 2.69
N PHE A 294 -3.18 7.73 4.01
CA PHE A 294 -2.22 8.61 4.67
C PHE A 294 -0.82 8.00 4.85
N PHE A 295 -0.70 6.67 4.89
CA PHE A 295 0.60 6.00 4.71
C PHE A 295 1.23 6.41 3.36
N TYR A 296 0.48 6.30 2.26
CA TYR A 296 0.96 6.70 0.93
C TYR A 296 1.25 8.21 0.86
N TRP A 297 0.38 9.05 1.43
CA TRP A 297 0.63 10.49 1.55
C TRP A 297 1.99 10.78 2.18
N SER A 298 2.29 10.17 3.33
CA SER A 298 3.55 10.39 4.07
C SER A 298 4.76 9.92 3.28
N MET A 299 4.68 8.75 2.64
CA MET A 299 5.75 8.22 1.80
C MET A 299 6.03 9.12 0.60
N LEU A 300 4.99 9.49 -0.15
CA LEU A 300 5.12 10.29 -1.37
C LEU A 300 5.59 11.72 -1.07
N ARG A 301 5.07 12.34 0.00
CA ARG A 301 5.52 13.65 0.47
C ARG A 301 7.00 13.65 0.86
N SER A 302 7.50 12.52 1.38
CA SER A 302 8.90 12.35 1.78
C SER A 302 9.83 11.95 0.61
N GLY A 303 9.35 12.02 -0.63
CA GLY A 303 10.17 11.77 -1.82
C GLY A 303 10.23 10.31 -2.29
N TYR A 304 9.54 9.38 -1.62
CA TYR A 304 9.48 7.96 -1.99
C TYR A 304 8.52 7.68 -3.15
N SER A 305 8.70 8.39 -4.27
CA SER A 305 7.80 8.33 -5.43
C SER A 305 7.72 6.97 -6.13
N LEU A 306 8.69 6.07 -5.91
CA LEU A 306 8.60 4.67 -6.36
C LEU A 306 7.35 3.96 -5.81
N PHE A 307 6.91 4.33 -4.60
CA PHE A 307 5.79 3.69 -3.92
C PHE A 307 4.46 3.95 -4.62
N GLU A 308 4.38 4.98 -5.47
CA GLU A 308 3.22 5.24 -6.33
C GLU A 308 2.87 4.05 -7.25
N TYR A 309 3.86 3.21 -7.54
CA TYR A 309 3.76 2.06 -8.43
C TYR A 309 3.62 0.74 -7.67
N LEU A 310 3.48 0.77 -6.35
CA LEU A 310 3.34 -0.42 -5.52
C LEU A 310 1.88 -0.59 -5.07
N SER A 311 1.40 -1.82 -5.12
CA SER A 311 0.12 -2.24 -4.54
C SER A 311 0.38 -2.92 -3.19
N ILE A 312 0.60 -2.12 -2.15
CA ILE A 312 0.99 -2.58 -0.80
C ILE A 312 -0.16 -3.39 -0.18
N SER A 313 -1.41 -2.96 -0.39
CA SER A 313 -2.58 -3.67 0.12
C SER A 313 -2.69 -5.09 -0.42
N GLU A 314 -2.14 -5.38 -1.61
CA GLU A 314 -2.10 -6.75 -2.15
C GLU A 314 -1.27 -7.68 -1.25
N ILE A 315 -0.09 -7.22 -0.81
CA ILE A 315 0.79 -7.99 0.09
C ILE A 315 0.14 -8.16 1.46
N ILE A 316 -0.45 -7.08 1.99
CA ILE A 316 -1.16 -7.12 3.28
C ILE A 316 -2.29 -8.14 3.22
N ARG A 317 -3.12 -8.15 2.17
CA ARG A 317 -4.25 -9.08 2.06
C ARG A 317 -3.80 -10.54 1.98
N ILE A 318 -2.72 -10.84 1.25
CA ILE A 318 -2.20 -12.22 1.13
C ILE A 318 -1.75 -12.75 2.50
N GLY A 319 -1.13 -11.90 3.31
CA GLY A 319 -0.69 -12.22 4.67
C GLY A 319 -1.60 -11.66 5.76
N TYR A 320 -2.91 -11.54 5.53
CA TYR A 320 -3.80 -10.70 6.34
C TYR A 320 -3.73 -10.98 7.84
N SER A 321 -3.58 -12.23 8.27
CA SER A 321 -3.51 -12.57 9.70
C SER A 321 -2.39 -11.85 10.47
N ARG A 322 -1.30 -11.47 9.79
CA ARG A 322 -0.18 -10.75 10.40
C ARG A 322 -0.50 -9.27 10.65
N TYR A 323 -1.41 -8.69 9.87
CA TYR A 323 -1.74 -7.26 9.92
C TYR A 323 -2.44 -6.87 11.23
N PRO A 324 -3.61 -7.42 11.60
CA PRO A 324 -4.24 -7.09 12.88
C PRO A 324 -3.42 -7.59 14.07
N GLN A 325 -2.66 -8.69 13.90
CA GLN A 325 -1.76 -9.16 14.95
C GLN A 325 -0.66 -8.13 15.28
N ALA A 326 -0.16 -7.40 14.28
CA ALA A 326 0.81 -6.34 14.52
C ALA A 326 0.20 -5.17 15.31
N PHE A 327 -1.11 -4.91 15.19
CA PHE A 327 -1.78 -3.93 16.05
C PHE A 327 -1.87 -4.42 17.50
N VAL A 328 -2.32 -5.66 17.67
CA VAL A 328 -2.43 -6.30 18.99
C VAL A 328 -1.07 -6.37 19.69
N ASP A 329 0.00 -6.75 18.97
CA ASP A 329 1.35 -6.84 19.54
C ASP A 329 1.84 -5.46 20.05
N VAL A 330 1.44 -4.33 19.44
CA VAL A 330 1.76 -2.97 19.92
C VAL A 330 0.96 -2.60 21.16
N GLU A 331 -0.35 -2.87 21.15
CA GLU A 331 -1.26 -2.52 22.25
C GLU A 331 -0.96 -3.30 23.51
N ASP A 332 -0.70 -4.60 23.36
CA ASP A 332 -0.39 -5.49 24.48
C ASP A 332 0.97 -5.14 25.11
N ASP A 333 1.88 -4.47 24.38
CA ASP A 333 3.25 -4.16 24.83
C ASP A 333 3.54 -2.65 24.91
N ASP A 334 2.74 -1.94 25.70
CA ASP A 334 2.97 -0.54 26.09
C ASP A 334 3.07 0.48 24.93
N GLY A 335 2.49 0.18 23.76
CA GLY A 335 2.58 1.06 22.60
C GLY A 335 3.90 0.95 21.84
N ASP A 336 4.57 -0.20 21.92
CA ASP A 336 5.78 -0.52 21.18
C ASP A 336 5.53 -0.68 19.68
N LEU A 337 5.65 0.42 18.94
CA LEU A 337 5.46 0.48 17.49
C LEU A 337 6.47 -0.36 16.71
N THR A 338 7.54 -0.86 17.34
CA THR A 338 8.56 -1.67 16.66
C THR A 338 7.95 -2.86 15.94
N TYR A 339 6.91 -3.49 16.51
CA TYR A 339 6.21 -4.61 15.87
C TYR A 339 5.53 -4.19 14.56
N PHE A 340 4.80 -3.07 14.58
CA PHE A 340 4.09 -2.58 13.41
C PHE A 340 5.05 -2.01 12.35
N VAL A 341 6.10 -1.32 12.78
CA VAL A 341 7.16 -0.82 11.91
C VAL A 341 7.86 -2.00 11.22
N GLN A 342 8.31 -3.01 11.97
CA GLN A 342 8.94 -4.19 11.40
C GLN A 342 8.01 -4.92 10.42
N TYR A 343 6.75 -5.15 10.81
CA TYR A 343 5.74 -5.72 9.92
C TYR A 343 5.61 -4.92 8.62
N THR A 344 5.51 -3.60 8.71
CA THR A 344 5.38 -2.71 7.56
C THR A 344 6.61 -2.84 6.65
N LEU A 345 7.82 -2.78 7.21
CA LEU A 345 9.05 -2.90 6.42
C LEU A 345 9.16 -4.25 5.68
N GLU A 346 8.74 -5.35 6.30
CA GLU A 346 8.72 -6.67 5.65
C GLU A 346 7.66 -6.74 4.53
N VAL A 347 6.52 -6.06 4.69
CA VAL A 347 5.52 -5.90 3.63
C VAL A 347 6.10 -5.09 2.47
N LEU A 348 6.83 -4.01 2.76
CA LEU A 348 7.47 -3.18 1.73
C LEU A 348 8.59 -3.93 0.99
N GLU A 349 9.41 -4.72 1.69
CA GLU A 349 10.45 -5.58 1.06
C GLU A 349 9.80 -6.55 0.06
N GLN A 350 8.70 -7.20 0.44
CA GLN A 350 7.95 -8.08 -0.46
C GLN A 350 7.30 -7.34 -1.63
N ALA A 351 6.71 -6.16 -1.39
CA ALA A 351 6.12 -5.33 -2.43
C ALA A 351 7.16 -4.91 -3.48
N LEU A 352 8.35 -4.51 -3.02
CA LEU A 352 9.48 -4.18 -3.88
C LEU A 352 9.96 -5.41 -4.68
N GLY A 353 10.05 -6.58 -4.03
CA GLY A 353 10.39 -7.84 -4.71
C GLY A 353 9.45 -8.13 -5.89
N ARG A 354 8.14 -8.11 -5.64
CA ARG A 354 7.13 -8.31 -6.71
C ARG A 354 7.20 -7.25 -7.79
N PHE A 355 7.45 -6.00 -7.41
CA PHE A 355 7.58 -4.94 -8.40
C PHE A 355 8.83 -5.10 -9.26
N SER A 356 9.95 -5.58 -8.69
CA SER A 356 11.15 -5.94 -9.46
C SER A 356 10.87 -7.00 -10.53
N GLU A 357 10.14 -8.05 -10.16
CA GLU A 357 9.69 -9.11 -11.06
C GLU A 357 8.74 -8.57 -12.14
N HIS A 358 7.82 -7.70 -11.75
CA HIS A 358 6.92 -7.03 -12.68
C HIS A 358 7.68 -6.18 -13.70
N LEU A 359 8.64 -5.36 -13.25
CA LEU A 359 9.50 -4.57 -14.13
C LEU A 359 10.30 -5.47 -15.09
N ALA A 360 10.85 -6.58 -14.60
CA ALA A 360 11.56 -7.53 -15.47
C ALA A 360 10.62 -8.10 -16.54
N ALA A 361 9.41 -8.52 -16.16
CA ALA A 361 8.42 -9.01 -17.10
C ALA A 361 8.02 -7.96 -18.14
N GLU A 362 7.90 -6.69 -17.74
CA GLU A 362 7.62 -5.58 -18.63
C GLU A 362 8.80 -5.23 -19.55
N GLU A 363 10.05 -5.27 -19.08
CA GLU A 363 11.25 -5.13 -19.91
C GLU A 363 11.29 -6.21 -21.00
N LEU A 364 11.03 -7.47 -20.63
CA LEU A 364 10.91 -8.59 -21.56
C LEU A 364 9.76 -8.41 -22.55
N ARG A 365 8.60 -7.91 -22.09
CA ARG A 365 7.46 -7.58 -22.96
C ARG A 365 7.82 -6.48 -23.94
N LEU A 366 8.49 -5.43 -23.49
CA LEU A 366 8.93 -4.34 -24.36
C LEU A 366 9.93 -4.84 -25.40
N GLN A 367 10.92 -5.65 -25.03
CA GLN A 367 11.86 -6.25 -25.99
C GLN A 367 11.16 -7.12 -27.05
N ARG A 368 10.14 -7.89 -26.63
CA ARG A 368 9.31 -8.68 -27.57
C ARG A 368 8.48 -7.76 -28.45
N SER A 369 7.91 -6.71 -27.87
CA SER A 369 7.14 -5.71 -28.61
C SER A 369 8.06 -5.01 -29.59
N GLU A 370 9.28 -4.58 -29.23
CA GLU A 370 10.31 -3.98 -30.12
C GLU A 370 10.62 -4.88 -31.33
N ARG A 371 10.69 -6.19 -31.14
CA ARG A 371 10.79 -7.15 -32.25
C ARG A 371 9.55 -7.15 -33.15
N PHE A 372 8.35 -6.98 -32.56
CA PHE A 372 7.09 -6.75 -33.29
C PHE A 372 6.98 -5.32 -33.88
N LEU A 373 7.64 -4.31 -33.29
CA LEU A 373 7.71 -2.91 -33.74
C LEU A 373 8.53 -2.78 -35.02
N ALA A 374 9.57 -3.59 -35.17
CA ALA A 374 10.41 -3.63 -36.37
C ALA A 374 9.61 -3.94 -37.63
N ILE A 375 8.52 -4.67 -37.45
CA ILE A 375 7.61 -5.14 -38.50
C ILE A 375 6.53 -4.06 -38.76
N ALA A 376 6.08 -3.30 -37.74
CA ALA A 376 5.01 -2.29 -37.77
C ALA A 376 5.45 -0.82 -37.54
N LYS A 377 6.44 -0.33 -38.29
CA LYS A 377 7.14 0.97 -38.04
C LYS A 377 6.25 2.23 -38.04
N ASP A 378 5.07 2.17 -38.63
CA ASP A 378 4.15 3.28 -38.88
C ASP A 378 3.04 3.48 -37.82
N LEU A 379 2.97 2.60 -36.81
CA LEU A 379 2.04 2.72 -35.67
C LEU A 379 2.72 3.33 -34.45
N ASN A 380 1.97 3.95 -33.54
CA ASN A 380 2.52 4.37 -32.24
C ASN A 380 2.53 3.21 -31.23
N LEU A 381 3.27 3.35 -30.12
CA LEU A 381 3.39 2.29 -29.10
C LEU A 381 2.02 1.85 -28.53
N ARG A 382 1.05 2.76 -28.37
CA ARG A 382 -0.29 2.45 -27.81
C ARG A 382 -1.07 1.53 -28.71
N GLN A 383 -1.11 1.89 -29.99
CA GLN A 383 -1.79 1.13 -31.02
C GLN A 383 -1.20 -0.27 -31.12
N ARG A 384 0.13 -0.38 -31.07
CA ARG A 384 0.83 -1.67 -31.17
C ARG A 384 0.59 -2.56 -29.96
N LEU A 385 0.71 -2.01 -28.74
CA LEU A 385 0.40 -2.75 -27.51
C LEU A 385 -1.08 -3.19 -27.46
N LEU A 386 -1.99 -2.37 -27.98
CA LEU A 386 -3.40 -2.73 -28.11
C LEU A 386 -3.59 -3.91 -29.07
N LEU A 387 -2.97 -3.88 -30.25
CA LEU A 387 -3.04 -4.98 -31.22
C LEU A 387 -2.41 -6.26 -30.66
N GLU A 388 -1.27 -6.15 -29.98
CA GLU A 388 -0.61 -7.27 -29.30
C GLU A 388 -1.52 -7.91 -28.24
N HIS A 389 -2.17 -7.10 -27.40
CA HIS A 389 -3.15 -7.57 -26.43
C HIS A 389 -4.34 -8.24 -27.13
N ALA A 390 -4.87 -7.64 -28.19
CA ALA A 390 -6.00 -8.17 -28.94
C ALA A 390 -5.69 -9.50 -29.65
N LEU A 391 -4.44 -9.71 -30.10
CA LEU A 391 -3.98 -10.97 -30.67
C LEU A 391 -3.90 -12.10 -29.62
N ARG A 392 -3.64 -11.77 -28.35
CA ARG A 392 -3.62 -12.73 -27.24
C ARG A 392 -5.01 -12.99 -26.65
N HIS A 393 -5.91 -12.02 -26.78
CA HIS A 393 -7.27 -12.10 -26.25
C HIS A 393 -8.29 -11.85 -27.37
N PRO A 394 -8.48 -12.83 -28.29
CA PRO A 394 -9.45 -12.72 -29.37
C PRO A 394 -10.85 -12.42 -28.85
N GLY A 395 -11.57 -11.51 -29.51
CA GLY A 395 -12.93 -11.10 -29.11
C GLY A 395 -13.01 -9.99 -28.05
N THR A 396 -11.87 -9.49 -27.56
CA THR A 396 -11.86 -8.32 -26.67
C THR A 396 -12.32 -7.07 -27.42
N ALA A 397 -13.32 -6.38 -26.87
CA ALA A 397 -13.77 -5.07 -27.34
C ALA A 397 -13.06 -3.95 -26.57
N TYR A 398 -12.70 -2.87 -27.27
CA TYR A 398 -12.07 -1.68 -26.70
C TYR A 398 -12.98 -0.48 -26.86
N THR A 399 -12.95 0.45 -25.92
CA THR A 399 -13.60 1.76 -26.01
C THR A 399 -12.57 2.87 -25.93
N VAL A 400 -12.94 4.08 -26.39
CA VAL A 400 -12.12 5.29 -26.22
C VAL A 400 -11.76 5.48 -24.74
N LYS A 401 -12.73 5.28 -23.84
CA LYS A 401 -12.52 5.39 -22.39
C LYS A 401 -11.56 4.32 -21.87
N SER A 402 -11.70 3.08 -22.33
CA SER A 402 -10.79 1.98 -21.96
C SER A 402 -9.35 2.26 -22.39
N HIS A 403 -9.16 2.77 -23.61
CA HIS A 403 -7.84 3.05 -24.17
C HIS A 403 -7.21 4.27 -23.51
N SER A 404 -8.03 5.28 -23.19
CA SER A 404 -7.64 6.44 -22.38
C SER A 404 -7.15 6.03 -20.99
N ASN A 405 -7.96 5.30 -20.22
CA ASN A 405 -7.63 4.88 -18.86
C ASN A 405 -6.46 3.91 -18.80
N SER A 406 -6.38 2.95 -19.74
CA SER A 406 -5.29 1.95 -19.76
C SER A 406 -3.92 2.55 -20.06
N ASN A 407 -3.88 3.73 -20.68
CA ASN A 407 -2.65 4.38 -21.10
C ASN A 407 -2.52 5.78 -20.47
N GLY A 408 -3.38 6.13 -19.50
CA GLY A 408 -3.51 7.46 -18.88
C GLY A 408 -3.37 8.65 -19.83
N ILE A 409 -4.03 8.59 -20.98
CA ILE A 409 -4.06 9.67 -21.99
C ILE A 409 -5.46 10.32 -22.03
N THR A 410 -5.58 11.48 -22.67
CA THR A 410 -6.89 12.13 -22.88
C THR A 410 -7.82 11.28 -23.77
N LEU A 411 -9.14 11.46 -23.62
CA LEU A 411 -10.14 10.80 -24.48
C LEU A 411 -9.95 11.16 -25.96
N VAL A 412 -9.50 12.39 -26.26
CA VAL A 412 -9.24 12.85 -27.63
C VAL A 412 -8.08 12.06 -28.24
N THR A 413 -6.94 12.00 -27.54
CA THR A 413 -5.77 11.21 -27.98
C THR A 413 -6.13 9.74 -28.15
N ALA A 414 -6.90 9.18 -27.21
CA ALA A 414 -7.32 7.78 -27.28
C ALA A 414 -8.22 7.50 -28.50
N ARG A 415 -9.11 8.43 -28.84
CA ARG A 415 -9.97 8.32 -30.02
C ARG A 415 -9.15 8.42 -31.31
N THR A 416 -8.21 9.36 -31.39
CA THR A 416 -7.32 9.49 -32.54
C THR A 416 -6.55 8.20 -32.82
N ASP A 417 -6.01 7.55 -31.79
CA ASP A 417 -5.31 6.28 -31.94
C ASP A 417 -6.21 5.17 -32.52
N LEU A 418 -7.41 5.02 -31.96
CA LEU A 418 -8.34 3.95 -32.34
C LEU A 418 -8.93 4.18 -33.74
N ASP A 419 -9.30 5.43 -34.06
CA ASP A 419 -9.82 5.79 -35.38
C ASP A 419 -8.75 5.61 -36.46
N ASP A 420 -7.47 5.86 -36.13
CA ASP A 420 -6.35 5.57 -37.02
C ASP A 420 -6.18 4.07 -37.30
N LEU A 421 -6.33 3.21 -36.29
CA LEU A 421 -6.33 1.75 -36.48
C LEU A 421 -7.49 1.27 -37.35
N VAL A 422 -8.67 1.91 -37.24
CA VAL A 422 -9.81 1.64 -38.10
C VAL A 422 -9.55 2.10 -39.54
N ARG A 423 -8.98 3.29 -39.74
CA ARG A 423 -8.58 3.79 -41.08
C ARG A 423 -7.58 2.85 -41.76
N ARG A 424 -6.63 2.32 -40.99
CA ARG A 424 -5.64 1.33 -41.45
C ARG A 424 -6.21 -0.06 -41.65
N ARG A 425 -7.50 -0.25 -41.34
CA ARG A 425 -8.25 -1.51 -41.41
C ARG A 425 -7.64 -2.62 -40.55
N LEU A 426 -7.03 -2.26 -39.41
CA LEU A 426 -6.55 -3.20 -38.40
C LEU A 426 -7.61 -3.45 -37.32
N MET A 427 -8.56 -2.53 -37.19
CA MET A 427 -9.73 -2.64 -36.33
C MET A 427 -11.02 -2.30 -37.09
N THR A 428 -12.15 -2.73 -36.52
CA THR A 428 -13.50 -2.38 -36.94
C THR A 428 -14.28 -1.82 -35.76
N THR A 429 -15.37 -1.12 -36.03
CA THR A 429 -16.25 -0.58 -34.99
C THR A 429 -17.59 -1.29 -35.00
N SER A 430 -18.20 -1.39 -33.82
CA SER A 430 -19.62 -1.76 -33.63
C SER A 430 -20.25 -0.82 -32.62
N LYS A 431 -21.58 -0.75 -32.59
CA LYS A 431 -22.32 0.01 -31.58
C LYS A 431 -22.91 -0.94 -30.55
N ARG A 432 -22.79 -0.57 -29.27
CA ARG A 432 -23.52 -1.19 -28.16
C ARG A 432 -24.24 -0.08 -27.41
N GLY A 433 -25.53 0.09 -27.71
CA GLY A 433 -26.30 1.25 -27.27
C GLY A 433 -25.70 2.55 -27.82
N LYS A 434 -25.37 3.50 -26.93
CA LYS A 434 -24.72 4.79 -27.29
C LYS A 434 -23.19 4.68 -27.40
N GLU A 435 -22.60 3.55 -27.01
CA GLU A 435 -21.14 3.39 -26.93
C GLU A 435 -20.58 2.76 -28.22
N VAL A 436 -19.43 3.25 -28.67
CA VAL A 436 -18.68 2.71 -29.81
C VAL A 436 -17.62 1.73 -29.31
N LEU A 437 -17.71 0.49 -29.77
CA LEU A 437 -16.78 -0.58 -29.47
C LEU A 437 -15.86 -0.82 -30.66
N TYR A 438 -14.56 -0.87 -30.41
CA TYR A 438 -13.52 -1.18 -31.37
C TYR A 438 -13.10 -2.64 -31.20
N HIS A 439 -13.07 -3.39 -32.30
CA HIS A 439 -12.71 -4.80 -32.35
C HIS A 439 -11.55 -4.97 -33.32
N VAL A 440 -10.67 -5.94 -33.06
CA VAL A 440 -9.67 -6.31 -34.07
C VAL A 440 -10.32 -7.02 -35.25
N THR A 441 -9.82 -6.75 -36.46
CA THR A 441 -10.30 -7.46 -37.66
C THR A 441 -9.96 -8.95 -37.58
N ALA A 442 -10.86 -9.82 -38.04
CA ALA A 442 -10.60 -11.26 -38.12
C ALA A 442 -9.33 -11.61 -38.93
N THR A 443 -8.98 -10.78 -39.92
CA THR A 443 -7.80 -10.93 -40.78
C THR A 443 -6.55 -10.20 -40.24
N LEU A 444 -6.52 -9.80 -38.96
CA LEU A 444 -5.40 -9.03 -38.41
C LEU A 444 -4.04 -9.71 -38.62
N ARG A 445 -3.93 -11.03 -38.36
CA ARG A 445 -2.68 -11.77 -38.56
C ARG A 445 -2.21 -11.77 -40.01
N GLU A 446 -3.13 -12.00 -40.95
CA GLU A 446 -2.83 -11.99 -42.38
C GLU A 446 -2.47 -10.60 -42.90
N ARG A 447 -3.12 -9.57 -42.36
CA ARG A 447 -2.87 -8.16 -42.72
C ARG A 447 -1.56 -7.64 -42.17
N LEU A 448 -1.16 -8.13 -41.00
CA LEU A 448 0.19 -7.91 -40.50
C LEU A 448 1.17 -8.61 -41.46
N ALA A 449 1.06 -9.93 -41.65
CA ALA A 449 1.98 -10.70 -42.50
C ALA A 449 2.14 -10.14 -43.94
N LYS A 450 1.05 -9.70 -44.59
CA LYS A 450 1.07 -9.12 -45.95
C LYS A 450 1.76 -7.77 -46.07
N LYS A 451 1.82 -6.99 -44.98
CA LYS A 451 2.50 -5.69 -44.98
C LYS A 451 4.01 -5.80 -44.71
N GLY A 452 4.53 -7.03 -44.60
CA GLY A 452 5.82 -7.25 -43.96
C GLY A 452 5.79 -6.71 -42.53
N MET A 453 4.67 -6.99 -41.81
CA MET A 453 4.35 -6.72 -40.39
C MET A 453 4.10 -8.04 -39.63
#